data_AF-X1MHQ8-F1
#
_entry.id   AF-X1MHQ8-F1
#
_cell.length_a   1.000
_cell.length_b   1.000
_cell.length_c   1.000
_cell.angle_alpha   90.00
_cell.angle_beta   90.00
_cell.angle_gamma   90.00
#
_symmetry.space_group_name_H-M   'P 1'
#
loop_
_entity.id
_entity.type
_entity.pdbx_description
1 polymer ?
#
loop_
_entity_poly.entity_id
_entity_poly.type
_entity_poly.pdbx_seq_one_letter_code
_entity_poly.pdbx_strand_id
1 'polypeptide(L)'
;MIEMADKYTRARIRDAEKEKKERPERARELTLESVYFIMKDGTRFRKTNNYEELVYVDIENLEKELKTSEKNYKIEDIAVIIHNHFVSKKFAPDDIKQYRKFKKHGFNGRFLLYCHRTNKTYDITKLVEFPESKND
;
A
#
# COMPACT_ATOMS: atom_id res chain seq x y z
N MET A 1 7.91 -3.69 47.61
CA MET A 1 7.10 -3.03 46.55
C MET A 1 7.67 -3.20 45.12
N ILE A 2 8.81 -3.87 44.91
CA ILE A 2 9.45 -4.00 43.57
C ILE A 2 9.01 -5.27 42.82
N GLU A 3 8.60 -6.35 43.51
CA GLU A 3 8.23 -7.63 42.86
C GLU A 3 6.87 -7.64 42.11
N MET A 4 5.90 -6.81 42.51
CA MET A 4 4.59 -6.79 41.84
C MET A 4 4.63 -6.14 40.45
N ALA A 5 5.54 -5.20 40.22
CA ALA A 5 5.71 -4.53 38.93
C ALA A 5 6.28 -5.47 37.86
N ASP A 6 7.17 -6.40 38.25
CA ASP A 6 7.80 -7.35 37.33
C ASP A 6 6.80 -8.45 36.87
N LYS A 7 5.94 -8.94 37.79
CA LYS A 7 4.91 -9.94 37.46
C LYS A 7 3.84 -9.40 36.50
N TYR A 8 3.42 -8.15 36.67
CA TYR A 8 2.47 -7.48 35.77
C TYR A 8 3.07 -7.22 34.38
N THR A 9 4.35 -6.85 34.32
CA THR A 9 5.05 -6.59 33.05
C THR A 9 5.20 -7.88 32.25
N ARG A 10 5.59 -8.98 32.89
CA ARG A 10 5.70 -10.30 32.25
C ARG A 10 4.35 -10.88 31.81
N ALA A 11 3.28 -10.63 32.57
CA ALA A 11 1.92 -11.02 32.17
C ALA A 11 1.47 -10.27 30.91
N ARG A 12 1.67 -8.94 30.85
CA ARG A 12 1.33 -8.14 29.66
C ARG A 12 2.13 -8.52 28.42
N ILE A 13 3.42 -8.83 28.57
CA ILE A 13 4.24 -9.31 27.44
C ILE A 13 3.71 -10.66 26.95
N ARG A 14 3.42 -11.59 27.87
CA ARG A 14 2.89 -12.91 27.52
C ARG A 14 1.52 -12.84 26.86
N ASP A 15 0.64 -11.97 27.35
CA ASP A 15 -0.69 -11.76 26.78
C ASP A 15 -0.61 -11.09 25.40
N ALA A 16 0.29 -10.11 25.21
CA ALA A 16 0.55 -9.49 23.91
C ALA A 16 1.14 -10.49 22.90
N GLU A 17 2.03 -11.39 23.33
CA GLU A 17 2.55 -12.48 22.49
C GLU A 17 1.48 -13.52 22.13
N LYS A 18 0.56 -13.78 23.06
CA LYS A 18 -0.59 -14.69 22.86
C LYS A 18 -1.60 -14.08 21.88
N GLU A 19 -1.94 -12.81 22.03
CA GLU A 19 -2.77 -12.04 21.08
C GLU A 19 -2.14 -11.99 19.69
N LYS A 20 -0.82 -11.86 19.61
CA LYS A 20 -0.07 -11.89 18.35
C LYS A 20 -0.11 -13.28 17.70
N LYS A 21 -0.07 -14.36 18.49
CA LYS A 21 -0.18 -15.76 18.03
C LYS A 21 -1.61 -16.18 17.66
N GLU A 22 -2.63 -15.62 18.31
CA GLU A 22 -4.04 -16.02 18.15
C GLU A 22 -4.80 -15.23 17.06
N ARG A 23 -4.19 -14.22 16.43
CA ARG A 23 -4.81 -13.59 15.24
C ARG A 23 -4.82 -14.58 14.07
N PRO A 24 -6.00 -14.98 13.56
CA PRO A 24 -6.08 -15.87 12.39
C PRO A 24 -5.35 -15.22 11.20
N GLU A 25 -4.71 -16.01 10.33
CA GLU A 25 -3.94 -15.52 9.19
C GLU A 25 -4.73 -14.50 8.33
N ARG A 26 -6.04 -14.72 8.15
CA ARG A 26 -6.94 -13.74 7.50
C ARG A 26 -6.99 -12.37 8.18
N ALA A 27 -6.93 -12.30 9.52
CA ALA A 27 -6.88 -11.04 10.25
C ALA A 27 -5.50 -10.38 10.16
N ARG A 28 -4.42 -11.16 9.99
CA ARG A 28 -3.09 -10.63 9.66
C ARG A 28 -3.03 -10.08 8.24
N GLU A 29 -3.59 -10.79 7.25
CA GLU A 29 -3.69 -10.31 5.86
C GLU A 29 -4.44 -8.98 5.73
N LEU A 30 -5.48 -8.77 6.55
CA LEU A 30 -6.24 -7.51 6.59
C LEU A 30 -5.46 -6.34 7.18
N THR A 31 -4.37 -6.60 7.92
CA THR A 31 -3.47 -5.57 8.47
C THR A 31 -2.27 -5.29 7.57
N LEU A 32 -2.05 -6.08 6.52
CA LEU A 32 -0.93 -5.87 5.60
C LEU A 32 -1.31 -4.83 4.55
N GLU A 33 -0.49 -3.79 4.45
CA GLU A 33 -0.54 -2.89 3.30
C GLU A 33 -0.05 -3.65 2.06
N SER A 34 -0.74 -3.43 0.95
CA SER A 34 -0.46 -3.99 -0.36
C SER A 34 -0.79 -2.97 -1.45
N VAL A 35 -0.06 -3.07 -2.55
CA VAL A 35 -0.35 -2.31 -3.76
C VAL A 35 -0.67 -3.29 -4.86
N TYR A 36 -1.83 -3.11 -5.47
CA TYR A 36 -2.27 -3.88 -6.62
C TYR A 36 -2.12 -3.03 -7.88
N PHE A 37 -1.58 -3.63 -8.93
CA PHE A 37 -1.47 -3.03 -10.26
C PHE A 37 -2.36 -3.83 -11.20
N ILE A 38 -3.32 -3.16 -11.82
CA ILE A 38 -4.24 -3.75 -12.79
C ILE A 38 -3.88 -3.16 -14.15
N MET A 39 -3.45 -4.01 -15.07
CA MET A 39 -3.10 -3.64 -16.43
C MET A 39 -4.36 -3.36 -17.26
N LYS A 40 -4.22 -2.68 -18.40
CA LYS A 40 -5.34 -2.40 -19.32
C LYS A 40 -6.04 -3.65 -19.85
N ASP A 41 -5.34 -4.77 -19.95
CA ASP A 41 -5.91 -6.05 -20.35
C ASP A 41 -6.50 -6.87 -19.19
N GLY A 42 -6.50 -6.30 -17.98
CA GLY A 42 -7.04 -6.93 -16.78
C GLY A 42 -6.06 -7.80 -16.00
N THR A 43 -4.82 -8.00 -16.50
CA THR A 43 -3.76 -8.71 -15.76
C THR A 43 -3.47 -7.99 -14.44
N ARG A 44 -3.18 -8.76 -13.39
CA ARG A 44 -3.01 -8.22 -12.02
C ARG A 44 -1.65 -8.58 -11.46
N PHE A 45 -0.99 -7.58 -10.88
CA PHE A 45 0.22 -7.74 -10.08
C PHE A 45 -0.08 -7.26 -8.65
N ARG A 46 0.58 -7.86 -7.67
CA ARG A 46 0.44 -7.48 -6.26
C ARG A 46 1.82 -7.36 -5.63
N LYS A 47 2.06 -6.25 -4.94
CA LYS A 47 3.18 -6.08 -4.03
C LYS A 47 2.63 -5.97 -2.62
N THR A 48 3.14 -6.78 -1.70
CA THR A 48 2.82 -6.70 -0.27
C THR A 48 4.13 -6.52 0.46
N ASN A 49 4.13 -5.82 1.60
CA ASN A 49 5.18 -6.03 2.57
C ASN A 49 4.65 -6.98 3.66
N ASN A 50 5.54 -7.70 4.32
CA ASN A 50 5.20 -8.64 5.40
C ASN A 50 5.49 -8.07 6.80
N TYR A 51 6.05 -6.85 6.91
CA TYR A 51 6.72 -6.36 8.13
C TYR A 51 6.68 -4.85 8.38
N GLU A 52 6.34 -4.01 7.41
CA GLU A 52 6.35 -2.55 7.50
C GLU A 52 4.93 -1.98 7.43
N GLU A 53 4.72 -0.83 8.07
CA GLU A 53 3.45 -0.10 8.01
C GLU A 53 3.31 0.73 6.72
N LEU A 54 4.25 0.56 5.76
CA LEU A 54 4.33 1.34 4.52
C LEU A 54 4.73 0.43 3.35
N VAL A 55 3.99 0.43 2.25
CA VAL A 55 4.43 -0.19 0.99
C VAL A 55 5.04 0.84 0.07
N TYR A 56 6.37 0.92 0.08
CA TYR A 56 7.10 1.67 -0.94
C TYR A 56 7.36 0.78 -2.17
N VAL A 57 7.03 1.32 -3.34
CA VAL A 57 7.22 0.67 -4.64
C VAL A 57 8.32 1.43 -5.37
N ASP A 58 9.45 0.76 -5.53
CA ASP A 58 10.50 1.21 -6.42
C ASP A 58 10.12 0.93 -7.88
N ILE A 59 10.21 1.95 -8.74
CA ILE A 59 9.71 1.85 -10.13
C ILE A 59 10.60 0.97 -10.98
N GLU A 60 11.92 1.06 -10.84
CA GLU A 60 12.86 0.25 -11.64
C GLU A 60 12.70 -1.24 -11.34
N ASN A 61 12.48 -1.58 -10.07
CA ASN A 61 12.17 -2.95 -9.67
C ASN A 61 10.78 -3.38 -10.16
N LEU A 62 9.78 -2.51 -10.09
CA LEU A 62 8.46 -2.80 -10.65
C LEU A 62 8.53 -3.09 -12.16
N GLU A 63 9.26 -2.31 -12.94
CA GLU A 63 9.42 -2.54 -14.38
C GLU A 63 10.09 -3.87 -14.71
N LYS A 64 10.97 -4.38 -13.83
CA LYS A 64 11.51 -5.74 -13.95
C LYS A 64 10.46 -6.79 -13.60
N GLU A 65 9.66 -6.57 -12.56
CA GLU A 65 8.59 -7.48 -12.13
C GLU A 65 7.42 -7.55 -13.14
N LEU A 66 7.20 -6.48 -13.90
CA LEU A 66 6.20 -6.39 -14.97
C LEU A 66 6.59 -7.15 -16.25
N LYS A 67 7.82 -7.70 -16.31
CA LYS A 67 8.26 -8.60 -17.37
C LYS A 67 7.86 -10.02 -17.03
N THR A 68 6.88 -10.55 -17.74
CA THR A 68 6.50 -11.96 -17.67
C THR A 68 7.10 -12.72 -18.85
N SER A 69 7.00 -14.05 -18.85
CA SER A 69 7.38 -14.89 -19.98
C SER A 69 6.54 -14.61 -21.25
N GLU A 70 5.35 -14.05 -21.07
CA GLU A 70 4.36 -13.85 -22.14
C GLU A 70 4.30 -12.41 -22.62
N LYS A 71 4.55 -11.43 -21.73
CA LYS A 71 4.38 -10.00 -22.00
C LYS A 71 5.41 -9.17 -21.25
N ASN A 72 5.80 -8.06 -21.87
CA ASN A 72 6.66 -7.06 -21.26
C ASN A 72 5.82 -5.81 -21.01
N TYR A 73 5.16 -5.75 -19.86
CA TYR A 73 4.34 -4.60 -19.52
C TYR A 73 5.20 -3.42 -19.08
N LYS A 74 4.71 -2.21 -19.36
CA LYS A 74 5.28 -0.97 -18.89
C LYS A 74 4.36 -0.27 -17.89
N ILE A 75 4.87 0.75 -17.22
CA ILE A 75 4.10 1.60 -16.32
C ILE A 75 2.89 2.25 -17.03
N GLU A 76 3.04 2.62 -18.31
CA GLU A 76 1.97 3.18 -19.15
C GLU A 76 0.81 2.21 -19.41
N ASP A 77 1.02 0.90 -19.24
CA ASP A 77 0.01 -0.14 -19.42
C ASP A 77 -0.85 -0.35 -18.17
N ILE A 78 -0.48 0.25 -17.04
CA ILE A 78 -1.23 0.15 -15.80
C ILE A 78 -2.49 1.01 -15.92
N ALA A 79 -3.66 0.38 -15.83
CA ALA A 79 -4.96 1.05 -15.85
C ALA A 79 -5.36 1.55 -14.46
N VAL A 80 -5.08 0.76 -13.42
CA VAL A 80 -5.44 1.11 -12.03
C VAL A 80 -4.34 0.67 -11.08
N ILE A 81 -4.01 1.54 -10.13
CA ILE A 81 -3.21 1.23 -8.94
C ILE A 81 -4.16 1.29 -7.74
N ILE A 82 -4.15 0.26 -6.89
CA ILE A 82 -4.94 0.23 -5.65
C ILE A 82 -3.99 0.00 -4.47
N HIS A 83 -3.85 0.99 -3.60
CA HIS A 83 -3.12 0.87 -2.34
C HIS A 83 -4.13 0.60 -1.21
N ASN A 84 -4.05 -0.53 -0.52
CA ASN A 84 -4.93 -0.79 0.63
C ASN A 84 -4.28 -0.37 1.94
N HIS A 85 -5.04 0.41 2.73
CA HIS A 85 -4.67 0.85 4.07
C HIS A 85 -5.64 0.24 5.10
N PHE A 86 -5.13 -0.09 6.29
CA PHE A 86 -5.98 -0.56 7.38
C PHE A 86 -6.69 0.61 8.10
N VAL A 87 -5.98 1.72 8.37
CA VAL A 87 -6.47 2.77 9.28
C VAL A 87 -6.48 4.21 8.74
N SER A 88 -6.05 4.48 7.50
CA SER A 88 -6.00 5.87 7.03
C SER A 88 -7.34 6.43 6.55
N LYS A 89 -7.59 7.72 6.84
CA LYS A 89 -8.72 8.51 6.32
C LYS A 89 -8.35 9.37 5.09
N LYS A 90 -7.09 9.42 4.64
CA LYS A 90 -6.61 10.19 3.47
C LYS A 90 -5.32 9.61 2.89
N PHE A 91 -4.92 10.03 1.68
CA PHE A 91 -3.58 9.73 1.14
C PHE A 91 -2.50 10.35 2.04
N ALA A 92 -1.53 9.53 2.45
CA ALA A 92 -0.33 10.00 3.11
C ALA A 92 0.52 10.83 2.13
N PRO A 93 1.40 11.72 2.62
CA PRO A 93 2.35 12.44 1.76
C PRO A 93 3.17 11.52 0.86
N ASP A 94 3.48 10.31 1.32
CA ASP A 94 4.26 9.34 0.56
C ASP A 94 3.43 8.68 -0.57
N ASP A 95 2.13 8.48 -0.39
CA ASP A 95 1.24 8.06 -1.49
C ASP A 95 1.24 9.10 -2.62
N ILE A 96 1.22 10.39 -2.26
CA ILE A 96 1.26 11.49 -3.23
C ILE A 96 2.60 11.53 -3.96
N LYS A 97 3.72 11.38 -3.24
CA LYS A 97 5.05 11.31 -3.86
C LYS A 97 5.16 10.11 -4.80
N GLN A 98 4.65 8.96 -4.40
CA GLN A 98 4.67 7.75 -5.19
C GLN A 98 3.82 7.91 -6.45
N TYR A 99 2.62 8.46 -6.34
CA TYR A 99 1.78 8.79 -7.49
C TYR A 99 2.51 9.73 -8.48
N ARG A 100 3.19 10.77 -8.00
CA ARG A 100 3.99 11.66 -8.87
C ARG A 100 5.12 10.92 -9.59
N LYS A 101 5.79 9.96 -8.93
CA LYS A 101 6.80 9.10 -9.56
C LYS A 101 6.18 8.26 -10.67
N PHE A 102 5.04 7.62 -10.42
CA PHE A 102 4.29 6.90 -11.44
C PHE A 102 3.94 7.80 -12.64
N LYS A 103 3.42 9.00 -12.39
CA LYS A 103 3.10 9.99 -13.44
C LYS A 103 4.34 10.34 -14.28
N LYS A 104 5.50 10.56 -13.65
CA LYS A 104 6.77 10.85 -14.35
C LYS A 104 7.21 9.72 -15.29
N HIS A 105 6.81 8.48 -14.99
CA HIS A 105 7.10 7.30 -15.81
C HIS A 105 5.95 6.89 -16.75
N GLY A 106 5.04 7.82 -17.06
CA GLY A 106 4.02 7.60 -18.08
C GLY A 106 2.72 6.94 -17.59
N PHE A 107 2.54 6.76 -16.28
CA PHE A 107 1.28 6.28 -15.73
C PHE A 107 0.13 7.25 -16.06
N ASN A 108 -0.94 6.75 -16.68
CA ASN A 108 -2.13 7.53 -17.02
C ASN A 108 -3.43 6.91 -16.49
N GLY A 109 -3.32 5.90 -15.64
CA GLY A 109 -4.44 5.23 -15.01
C GLY A 109 -4.96 5.95 -13.76
N ARG A 110 -5.83 5.25 -13.01
CA ARG A 110 -6.37 5.72 -11.73
C ARG A 110 -5.55 5.21 -10.57
N PHE A 111 -5.20 6.09 -9.63
CA PHE A 111 -4.55 5.70 -8.38
C PHE A 111 -5.55 5.82 -7.24
N LEU A 112 -5.86 4.67 -6.64
CA LEU A 112 -6.91 4.51 -5.65
C LEU A 112 -6.31 4.10 -4.30
N LEU A 113 -6.87 4.63 -3.22
CA LEU A 113 -6.60 4.17 -1.86
C LEU A 113 -7.86 3.50 -1.34
N TYR A 114 -7.76 2.24 -0.94
CA TYR A 114 -8.85 1.48 -0.34
C TYR A 114 -8.63 1.34 1.17
N CYS A 115 -9.59 1.79 1.97
CA CYS A 115 -9.52 1.71 3.43
C CYS A 115 -10.37 0.55 3.95
N HIS A 116 -9.73 -0.52 4.44
CA HIS A 116 -10.43 -1.72 4.92
C HIS A 116 -11.38 -1.42 6.08
N ARG A 117 -10.97 -0.59 7.05
CA ARG A 117 -11.80 -0.26 8.23
C ARG A 117 -13.09 0.47 7.87
N THR A 118 -13.09 1.27 6.80
CA THR A 118 -14.25 2.09 6.42
C THR A 118 -14.97 1.59 5.17
N ASN A 119 -14.41 0.60 4.46
CA ASN A 119 -14.87 0.12 3.16
C ASN A 119 -15.07 1.26 2.14
N LYS A 120 -14.17 2.25 2.18
CA LYS A 120 -14.18 3.41 1.28
C LYS A 120 -12.98 3.40 0.35
N THR A 121 -13.20 3.86 -0.87
CA THR A 121 -12.15 4.07 -1.87
C THR A 121 -12.02 5.56 -2.16
N TYR A 122 -10.79 6.05 -2.13
CA TYR A 122 -10.44 7.43 -2.46
C TYR A 122 -9.62 7.43 -3.75
N ASP A 123 -9.78 8.47 -4.57
CA ASP A 123 -9.07 8.63 -5.83
C ASP A 123 -8.16 9.83 -5.74
N ILE A 124 -6.85 9.63 -5.93
CA ILE A 124 -5.87 10.71 -5.75
C ILE A 124 -6.06 11.82 -6.78
N THR A 125 -6.59 11.48 -7.96
CA THR A 125 -6.80 12.44 -9.05
C THR A 125 -7.87 13.48 -8.72
N LYS A 126 -8.79 13.15 -7.80
CA LYS A 126 -9.85 14.06 -7.33
C LYS A 126 -9.37 15.01 -6.22
N LEU A 127 -8.16 14.84 -5.73
CA LEU A 127 -7.58 15.62 -4.63
C LEU A 127 -6.48 16.57 -5.09
N VAL A 128 -5.95 16.35 -6.29
CA VAL A 128 -4.84 17.13 -6.85
C VAL A 128 -5.37 17.88 -8.08
N GLU A 129 -5.99 19.03 -7.86
CA GLU A 129 -5.97 20.08 -8.88
C GLU A 129 -4.51 20.49 -9.01
N PHE A 130 -3.84 20.01 -10.06
CA PHE A 130 -2.49 20.45 -10.37
C PHE A 130 -2.59 21.92 -10.79
N PRO A 131 -1.94 22.88 -10.09
CA PRO A 131 -1.67 24.15 -10.75
C PRO A 131 -0.82 23.81 -11.97
N GLU A 132 -1.32 24.13 -13.16
CA GLU A 132 -0.54 24.04 -14.39
C GLU A 132 0.78 24.76 -14.11
N SER A 133 1.89 24.04 -14.26
CA SER A 133 3.20 24.67 -14.24
C SER A 133 3.21 25.69 -15.36
N LYS A 134 3.19 26.98 -15.02
CA LYS A 134 3.65 28.01 -15.94
C LYS A 134 5.11 27.67 -16.24
N ASN A 135 5.35 27.26 -17.48
CA ASN A 135 6.69 27.23 -18.04
C ASN A 135 7.13 28.69 -18.14
N ASP A 136 8.09 29.09 -17.29
CA ASP A 136 8.98 30.22 -17.54
C ASP A 136 10.33 29.66 -18.01
#